data_AF-A0AAV3T7Y9-F1
#
_entry.id   AF-A0AAV3T7Y9-F1
#
_cell.length_a   1.000
_cell.length_b   1.000
_cell.length_c   1.000
_cell.angle_alpha   90.00
_cell.angle_beta   90.00
_cell.angle_gamma   90.00
#
_symmetry.space_group_name_H-M   'P 1'
#
loop_
_entity.id
_entity.type
_entity.pdbx_description
1 polymer ?
#
loop_
_entity_poly.entity_id
_entity_poly.type
_entity_poly.pdbx_seq_one_letter_code
_entity_poly.pdbx_strand_id
1 'polypeptide(L)'
;MVDSAEFPDPDERLVLEPGCRRCPALAEARECIAWGAGPTDAAVMVIGEAPGAGRPPEDADDTAADPAPPVDADADDPWRGGNWTGMAFTTRHSGRRIRTLLAEAGYGDDAYYTNAVKCFPEGDDGSNREPTEQERANCRPHLQTEIERIDPDVLVPAGKHAAASTFVLADLTLDGFLDTVLDPVDSPEIDPAILPILHPSYQDVWIARLGYEHDEYVAAIGDALDRLTGE
;
A
#
# COMPACT_ATOMS: atom_id res chain seq x y z
N MET A 1 14.01 -6.95 -19.29
CA MET A 1 14.58 -7.27 -17.96
C MET A 1 14.58 -5.95 -17.23
N VAL A 2 13.43 -5.61 -16.65
CA VAL A 2 13.26 -4.32 -15.98
C VAL A 2 13.96 -4.45 -14.63
N ASP A 3 14.82 -3.50 -14.33
CA ASP A 3 15.48 -3.41 -13.03
C ASP A 3 14.36 -3.39 -11.99
N SER A 4 14.37 -4.37 -11.11
CA SER A 4 13.36 -4.48 -10.09
C SER A 4 13.45 -3.28 -9.16
N ALA A 5 12.31 -2.74 -8.72
CA ALA A 5 12.28 -1.59 -7.82
C ALA A 5 13.38 -1.68 -6.75
N GLU A 6 14.13 -0.60 -6.56
CA GLU A 6 15.11 -0.53 -5.47
C GLU A 6 14.41 -0.66 -4.13
N PHE A 7 15.11 -1.26 -3.17
CA PHE A 7 14.60 -1.35 -1.81
C PHE A 7 14.66 0.03 -1.17
N PRO A 8 13.59 0.52 -0.53
CA PRO A 8 13.57 1.87 0.05
C PRO A 8 14.65 2.05 1.12
N ASP A 9 15.20 3.26 1.20
CA ASP A 9 16.17 3.60 2.25
C ASP A 9 15.47 3.61 3.63
N PRO A 10 15.94 2.82 4.61
CA PRO A 10 15.38 2.81 5.96
C PRO A 10 15.41 4.17 6.67
N ASP A 11 16.26 5.11 6.25
CA ASP A 11 16.35 6.46 6.81
C ASP A 11 15.23 7.40 6.30
N GLU A 12 14.53 7.04 5.22
CA GLU A 12 13.37 7.77 4.68
C GLU A 12 12.05 7.46 5.40
N ARG A 13 12.09 6.68 6.48
CA ARG A 13 10.90 6.36 7.28
C ARG A 13 10.39 7.55 8.07
N LEU A 14 9.11 7.87 7.90
CA LEU A 14 8.44 8.88 8.72
C LEU A 14 7.83 8.26 9.98
N VAL A 15 8.60 8.18 11.06
CA VAL A 15 8.13 7.66 12.35
C VAL A 15 7.29 8.72 13.07
N LEU A 16 5.98 8.52 13.15
CA LEU A 16 5.07 9.47 13.83
C LEU A 16 4.89 9.19 15.32
N GLU A 17 4.68 7.93 15.71
CA GLU A 17 4.42 7.55 17.11
C GLU A 17 5.10 6.22 17.46
N PRO A 18 6.38 6.25 17.84
CA PRO A 18 7.11 5.03 18.17
C PRO A 18 6.43 4.30 19.33
N GLY A 19 6.15 3.02 19.13
CA GLY A 19 5.56 2.16 20.17
C GLY A 19 4.06 2.34 20.42
N CYS A 20 3.30 2.96 19.50
CA CYS A 20 1.83 3.08 19.57
C CYS A 20 1.15 1.79 20.07
N ARG A 21 0.21 1.89 21.04
CA ARG A 21 -0.54 0.75 21.60
C ARG A 21 -2.07 0.93 21.55
N ARG A 22 -2.58 1.76 20.64
CA ARG A 22 -4.02 2.04 20.50
C ARG A 22 -4.84 0.78 20.14
N CYS A 23 -4.21 -0.21 19.49
CA CYS A 23 -4.79 -1.50 19.16
C CYS A 23 -4.02 -2.61 19.88
N PRO A 24 -4.52 -3.16 21.00
CA PRO A 24 -3.81 -4.19 21.77
C PRO A 24 -3.43 -5.43 20.95
N ALA A 25 -4.36 -5.99 20.18
CA ALA A 25 -4.10 -7.18 19.36
C ALA A 25 -2.99 -6.94 18.31
N LEU A 26 -3.05 -5.83 17.57
CA LEU A 26 -2.00 -5.48 16.61
C LEU A 26 -0.65 -5.19 17.29
N ALA A 27 -0.68 -4.63 18.50
CA ALA A 27 0.54 -4.32 19.23
C ALA A 27 1.23 -5.57 19.80
N GLU A 28 0.45 -6.63 20.05
CA GLU A 28 0.94 -7.93 20.50
C GLU A 28 1.46 -8.79 19.35
N ALA A 29 0.79 -8.76 18.19
CA ALA A 29 1.13 -9.58 17.02
C ALA A 29 2.27 -9.04 16.14
N ARG A 30 2.49 -7.72 16.14
CA ARG A 30 3.50 -7.10 15.25
C ARG A 30 4.93 -7.34 15.74
N GLU A 31 5.84 -7.43 14.80
CA GLU A 31 7.29 -7.38 15.07
C GLU A 31 7.77 -5.92 15.11
N CYS A 32 7.26 -5.08 14.21
CA CYS A 32 7.42 -3.62 14.29
C CYS A 32 6.23 -2.87 13.67
N ILE A 33 6.25 -1.54 13.81
CA ILE A 33 5.27 -0.67 13.15
C ILE A 33 5.83 -0.31 11.77
N ALA A 34 5.06 -0.59 10.72
CA ALA A 34 5.39 -0.23 9.35
C ALA A 34 4.93 1.20 9.04
N TRP A 35 5.87 2.13 9.16
CA TRP A 35 5.65 3.53 8.80
C TRP A 35 5.75 3.73 7.29
N GLY A 36 5.24 4.86 6.81
CA GLY A 36 5.49 5.23 5.42
C GLY A 36 6.96 5.59 5.18
N ALA A 37 7.39 5.45 3.93
CA ALA A 37 8.75 5.70 3.49
C ALA A 37 8.79 6.19 2.04
N GLY A 38 9.68 7.14 1.77
CA GLY A 38 9.91 7.79 0.48
C GLY A 38 10.22 9.28 0.66
N PRO A 39 10.34 10.04 -0.44
CA PRO A 39 10.55 11.49 -0.39
C PRO A 39 9.46 12.19 0.42
N THR A 40 9.84 13.19 1.22
CA THR A 40 8.90 13.93 2.06
C THR A 40 8.14 15.05 1.33
N ASP A 41 8.51 15.30 0.09
CA ASP A 41 7.94 16.26 -0.85
C ASP A 41 7.35 15.54 -2.08
N ALA A 42 7.05 14.24 -1.96
CA ALA A 42 6.53 13.42 -3.04
C ALA A 42 5.14 13.90 -3.51
N ALA A 43 4.98 14.11 -4.82
CA ALA A 43 3.68 14.48 -5.41
C ALA A 43 2.65 13.33 -5.31
N VAL A 44 3.12 12.09 -5.23
CA VAL A 44 2.26 10.90 -5.19
C VAL A 44 2.40 10.17 -3.84
N MET A 45 1.27 9.89 -3.19
CA MET A 45 1.21 9.03 -2.00
C MET A 45 0.49 7.72 -2.30
N VAL A 46 1.22 6.60 -2.31
CA VAL A 46 0.67 5.26 -2.51
C VAL A 46 0.24 4.66 -1.17
N ILE A 47 -1.02 4.21 -1.10
CA ILE A 47 -1.64 3.72 0.14
C ILE A 47 -2.02 2.25 0.01
N GLY A 48 -1.49 1.40 0.89
CA GLY A 48 -1.95 0.02 1.11
C GLY A 48 -2.92 -0.07 2.29
N GLU A 49 -3.49 -1.26 2.53
CA GLU A 49 -4.37 -1.45 3.71
C GLU A 49 -3.56 -1.66 4.99
N ALA A 50 -2.67 -2.66 4.99
CA ALA A 50 -1.89 -3.04 6.16
C ALA A 50 -0.61 -3.81 5.77
N PRO A 51 0.38 -3.93 6.67
CA PRO A 51 1.60 -4.68 6.41
C PRO A 51 1.31 -6.17 6.29
N GLY A 52 1.97 -6.84 5.35
CA GLY A 52 1.97 -8.30 5.25
C GLY A 52 2.71 -8.97 6.40
N ALA A 53 2.34 -10.22 6.73
CA ALA A 53 2.95 -11.05 7.78
C ALA A 53 4.47 -11.15 7.64
N GLY A 54 4.95 -11.29 6.40
CA GLY A 54 6.37 -11.49 6.09
C GLY A 54 6.93 -12.86 6.51
N ARG A 55 6.10 -13.72 7.10
CA ARG A 55 6.37 -15.11 7.44
C ARG A 55 5.30 -15.98 6.75
N PRO A 56 5.64 -17.15 6.17
CA PRO A 56 4.64 -18.19 5.93
C PRO A 56 4.18 -18.77 7.27
N PRO A 57 2.89 -19.06 7.46
CA PRO A 57 2.48 -20.13 8.37
C PRO A 57 3.17 -21.43 7.94
N GLU A 58 3.62 -22.24 8.90
CA GLU A 58 4.26 -23.55 8.62
C GLU A 58 3.30 -24.54 7.91
N ASP A 59 1.99 -24.24 7.89
CA ASP A 59 0.90 -25.09 7.37
C ASP A 59 -0.06 -24.36 6.38
N ALA A 60 0.33 -23.23 5.77
CA ALA A 60 -0.56 -22.53 4.83
C ALA A 60 -0.82 -23.36 3.55
N ASP A 61 -2.09 -23.64 3.29
CA ASP A 61 -2.60 -24.42 2.15
C ASP A 61 -2.13 -23.85 0.80
N ASP A 62 -1.53 -24.69 -0.04
CA ASP A 62 -0.96 -24.40 -1.37
C ASP A 62 -2.00 -23.89 -2.40
N THR A 63 -3.25 -23.64 -1.98
CA THR A 63 -4.34 -23.11 -2.80
C THR A 63 -4.60 -21.61 -2.58
N ALA A 64 -3.93 -20.97 -1.62
CA ALA A 64 -3.99 -19.52 -1.44
C ALA A 64 -3.29 -18.80 -2.62
N ALA A 65 -3.91 -17.71 -3.09
CA ALA A 65 -3.54 -16.99 -4.32
C ALA A 65 -2.13 -16.36 -4.33
N ASP A 66 -1.35 -16.50 -3.27
CA ASP A 66 0.03 -15.99 -3.15
C ASP A 66 0.78 -16.84 -2.08
N PRO A 67 1.40 -17.98 -2.47
CA PRO A 67 2.05 -18.87 -1.52
C PRO A 67 3.32 -18.22 -0.97
N ALA A 68 3.42 -18.13 0.35
CA ALA A 68 4.58 -17.54 0.99
C ALA A 68 5.81 -18.46 0.81
N PRO A 69 6.99 -17.90 0.47
CA PRO A 69 8.22 -18.67 0.22
C PRO A 69 8.77 -19.34 1.49
N PRO A 70 9.49 -20.47 1.39
CA PRO A 70 9.81 -21.35 2.53
C PRO A 70 10.58 -20.67 3.67
N VAL A 71 10.52 -21.28 4.85
CA VAL A 71 11.05 -20.84 6.16
C VAL A 71 12.57 -20.58 6.25
N ASP A 72 13.31 -20.80 5.17
CA ASP A 72 14.74 -20.44 5.01
C ASP A 72 14.98 -19.54 3.78
N ALA A 73 13.94 -18.94 3.20
CA ALA A 73 14.08 -18.03 2.07
C ALA A 73 14.67 -16.71 2.59
N ASP A 74 16.00 -16.67 2.63
CA ASP A 74 16.93 -15.55 2.87
C ASP A 74 16.51 -14.59 3.99
N ALA A 75 17.02 -14.82 5.21
CA ALA A 75 17.05 -13.79 6.27
C ALA A 75 17.73 -12.49 5.80
N ASP A 76 18.54 -12.58 4.75
CA ASP A 76 19.21 -11.47 4.08
C ASP A 76 18.33 -10.78 3.01
N ASP A 77 17.12 -11.26 2.73
CA ASP A 77 16.24 -10.59 1.78
C ASP A 77 15.64 -9.32 2.39
N PRO A 78 15.92 -8.15 1.81
CA PRO A 78 15.36 -6.90 2.30
C PRO A 78 13.83 -6.85 2.13
N TRP A 79 13.24 -7.57 1.15
CA TRP A 79 11.81 -7.59 0.82
C TRP A 79 10.94 -8.52 1.68
N ARG A 80 11.33 -8.76 2.93
CA ARG A 80 10.61 -9.64 3.87
C ARG A 80 9.28 -9.07 4.41
N GLY A 81 8.89 -7.86 4.03
CA GLY A 81 7.59 -7.28 4.39
C GLY A 81 7.61 -6.29 5.54
N GLY A 82 6.60 -5.41 5.55
CA GLY A 82 6.54 -4.26 6.45
C GLY A 82 6.52 -4.60 7.94
N ASN A 83 5.96 -5.77 8.30
CA ASN A 83 5.99 -6.24 9.68
C ASN A 83 7.43 -6.38 10.21
N TRP A 84 8.42 -6.65 9.34
CA TRP A 84 9.81 -6.91 9.73
C TRP A 84 10.79 -5.81 9.33
N THR A 85 10.44 -4.99 8.33
CA THR A 85 11.29 -3.89 7.85
C THR A 85 10.92 -2.55 8.51
N GLY A 86 9.69 -2.42 9.00
CA GLY A 86 9.14 -1.16 9.50
C GLY A 86 8.77 -0.18 8.38
N MET A 87 8.63 -0.65 7.14
CA MET A 87 8.31 0.15 5.95
C MET A 87 7.15 -0.43 5.14
N ALA A 88 6.28 0.43 4.63
CA ALA A 88 5.21 0.02 3.72
C ALA A 88 5.74 -0.47 2.36
N PHE A 89 4.96 -1.34 1.71
CA PHE A 89 5.26 -1.90 0.38
C PHE A 89 6.64 -2.55 0.26
N THR A 90 7.06 -3.31 1.27
CA THR A 90 8.34 -4.03 1.29
C THR A 90 8.18 -5.55 1.26
N THR A 91 7.03 -6.08 0.81
CA THR A 91 6.84 -7.53 0.59
C THR A 91 7.37 -7.95 -0.78
N ARG A 92 7.85 -9.20 -0.88
CA ARG A 92 8.41 -9.80 -2.11
C ARG A 92 7.52 -9.68 -3.34
N HIS A 93 6.23 -9.95 -3.17
CA HIS A 93 5.28 -10.03 -4.29
C HIS A 93 4.52 -8.71 -4.46
N SER A 94 3.59 -8.39 -3.56
CA SER A 94 2.72 -7.22 -3.73
C SER A 94 3.45 -5.88 -3.60
N GLY A 95 4.29 -5.71 -2.57
CA GLY A 95 5.03 -4.48 -2.31
C GLY A 95 5.96 -4.09 -3.45
N ARG A 96 6.83 -5.04 -3.83
CA ARG A 96 7.78 -4.87 -4.93
C ARG A 96 7.08 -4.62 -6.26
N ARG A 97 5.98 -5.33 -6.56
CA ARG A 97 5.20 -5.11 -7.80
C ARG A 97 4.59 -3.71 -7.86
N ILE A 98 4.03 -3.19 -6.77
CA ILE A 98 3.51 -1.81 -6.76
C ILE A 98 4.64 -0.79 -6.96
N ARG A 99 5.79 -0.96 -6.29
CA ARG A 99 6.93 -0.06 -6.51
C ARG A 99 7.44 -0.11 -7.95
N THR A 100 7.53 -1.30 -8.54
CA THR A 100 7.88 -1.45 -9.97
C THR A 100 6.84 -0.79 -10.87
N LEU A 101 5.55 -0.96 -10.59
CA LEU A 101 4.47 -0.34 -11.36
C LEU A 101 4.59 1.19 -11.38
N LEU A 102 4.83 1.82 -10.23
CA LEU A 102 5.01 3.27 -10.16
C LEU A 102 6.31 3.72 -10.81
N ALA A 103 7.40 2.95 -10.70
CA ALA A 103 8.65 3.25 -11.41
C ALA A 103 8.47 3.17 -12.94
N GLU A 104 7.75 2.17 -13.44
CA GLU A 104 7.43 2.04 -14.88
C GLU A 104 6.47 3.14 -15.36
N ALA A 105 5.61 3.65 -14.48
CA ALA A 105 4.73 4.79 -14.74
C ALA A 105 5.44 6.16 -14.64
N GLY A 106 6.73 6.20 -14.27
CA GLY A 106 7.52 7.44 -14.19
C GLY A 106 7.67 8.06 -12.79
N TYR A 107 7.02 7.49 -11.77
CA TYR A 107 6.92 8.05 -10.41
C TYR A 107 7.74 7.29 -9.36
N GLY A 108 8.78 6.55 -9.77
CA GLY A 108 9.59 5.74 -8.85
C GLY A 108 10.30 6.56 -7.76
N ASP A 109 10.78 7.75 -8.13
CA ASP A 109 11.54 8.65 -7.25
C ASP A 109 10.66 9.76 -6.63
N ASP A 110 9.37 9.82 -6.96
CA ASP A 110 8.42 10.86 -6.54
C ASP A 110 7.16 10.26 -5.89
N ALA A 111 7.31 9.06 -5.31
CA ALA A 111 6.25 8.35 -4.64
C ALA A 111 6.60 8.06 -3.17
N TYR A 112 5.73 8.51 -2.27
CA TYR A 112 5.74 8.14 -0.86
C TYR A 112 4.81 6.94 -0.61
N TYR A 113 5.29 5.90 0.05
CA TYR A 113 4.56 4.65 0.23
C TYR A 113 4.11 4.46 1.67
N THR A 114 2.83 4.18 1.92
CA THR A 114 2.29 3.99 3.28
C THR A 114 1.16 2.97 3.36
N ASN A 115 0.61 2.72 4.56
CA ASN A 115 -0.58 1.89 4.78
C ASN A 115 -1.62 2.62 5.65
N ALA A 116 -2.91 2.32 5.46
CA ALA A 116 -3.98 2.82 6.32
C ALA A 116 -3.85 2.33 7.78
N VAL A 117 -3.46 1.07 7.96
CA VAL A 117 -3.12 0.48 9.26
C VAL A 117 -1.62 0.20 9.30
N LYS A 118 -0.95 0.62 10.38
CA LYS A 118 0.53 0.58 10.46
C LYS A 118 1.10 -0.73 11.00
N CYS A 119 0.26 -1.65 11.48
CA CYS A 119 0.68 -2.87 12.16
C CYS A 119 0.07 -4.08 11.45
N PHE A 120 0.81 -5.20 11.42
CA PHE A 120 0.34 -6.45 10.84
C PHE A 120 -0.91 -6.98 11.57
N PRO A 121 -2.04 -7.16 10.87
CA PRO A 121 -3.24 -7.78 11.43
C PRO A 121 -3.15 -9.30 11.29
N GLU A 122 -2.57 -9.97 12.29
CA GLU A 122 -2.48 -11.42 12.32
C GLU A 122 -3.88 -12.07 12.46
N GLY A 123 -4.14 -13.06 11.62
CA GLY A 123 -5.29 -13.96 11.67
C GLY A 123 -4.99 -15.25 12.44
N ASP A 124 -6.01 -16.07 12.67
CA ASP A 124 -5.90 -17.27 13.50
C ASP A 124 -4.92 -18.33 12.95
N ASP A 125 -4.63 -18.29 11.64
CA ASP A 125 -3.70 -19.16 10.92
C ASP A 125 -2.32 -18.51 10.69
N GLY A 126 -2.04 -17.35 11.32
CA GLY A 126 -0.82 -16.58 11.11
C GLY A 126 -0.79 -15.80 9.79
N SER A 127 -1.88 -15.81 9.01
CA SER A 127 -2.00 -15.01 7.79
C SER A 127 -2.48 -13.58 8.06
N ASN A 128 -2.58 -12.78 7.00
CA ASN A 128 -3.18 -11.45 7.07
C ASN A 128 -4.70 -11.55 7.10
N ARG A 129 -5.31 -11.26 8.26
CA ARG A 129 -6.74 -10.94 8.30
C ARG A 129 -6.97 -9.49 7.86
N GLU A 130 -8.22 -9.16 7.56
CA GLU A 130 -8.59 -7.75 7.41
C GLU A 130 -8.50 -7.02 8.76
N PRO A 131 -7.98 -5.78 8.80
CA PRO A 131 -8.14 -4.94 9.97
C PRO A 131 -9.62 -4.72 10.29
N THR A 132 -9.92 -4.57 11.57
CA THR A 132 -11.26 -4.18 12.02
C THR A 132 -11.50 -2.69 11.77
N GLU A 133 -12.77 -2.27 11.77
CA GLU A 133 -13.11 -0.84 11.68
C GLU A 133 -12.48 -0.01 12.81
N GLN A 134 -12.42 -0.56 14.02
CA GLN A 134 -11.78 0.11 15.16
C GLN A 134 -10.26 0.24 14.95
N GLU A 135 -9.61 -0.77 14.39
CA GLU A 135 -8.16 -0.70 14.08
C GLU A 135 -7.87 0.34 13.01
N ARG A 136 -8.67 0.40 11.94
CA ARG A 136 -8.63 1.47 10.94
C ARG A 136 -8.85 2.83 11.58
N ALA A 137 -9.89 2.97 12.41
CA ALA A 137 -10.19 4.23 13.09
C ALA A 137 -9.07 4.71 14.02
N ASN A 138 -8.40 3.78 14.72
CA ASN A 138 -7.28 4.09 15.60
C ASN A 138 -6.02 4.54 14.85
N CYS A 139 -5.79 4.01 13.65
CA CYS A 139 -4.65 4.36 12.79
C CYS A 139 -4.93 5.55 11.86
N ARG A 140 -6.20 5.88 11.59
CA ARG A 140 -6.59 7.00 10.73
C ARG A 140 -5.86 8.32 11.04
N PRO A 141 -5.70 8.74 12.31
CA PRO A 141 -4.95 9.96 12.60
C PRO A 141 -3.49 9.92 12.16
N HIS A 142 -2.85 8.74 12.11
CA HIS A 142 -1.49 8.61 11.59
C HIS A 142 -1.45 8.80 10.07
N LEU A 143 -2.39 8.21 9.34
CA LEU A 143 -2.48 8.42 7.89
C LEU A 143 -2.80 9.88 7.56
N GLN A 144 -3.71 10.52 8.30
CA GLN A 144 -3.99 11.96 8.15
C GLN A 144 -2.73 12.81 8.36
N THR A 145 -1.97 12.55 9.43
CA THR A 145 -0.71 13.26 9.68
C THR A 145 0.36 12.99 8.62
N GLU A 146 0.41 11.81 8.00
CA GLU A 146 1.30 11.58 6.86
C GLU A 146 0.86 12.42 5.65
N ILE A 147 -0.42 12.40 5.29
CA ILE A 147 -0.95 13.21 4.18
C ILE A 147 -0.66 14.70 4.42
N GLU A 148 -0.91 15.22 5.62
CA GLU A 148 -0.63 16.62 5.99
C GLU A 148 0.86 16.99 5.95
N ARG A 149 1.77 16.03 6.17
CA ARG A 149 3.22 16.30 6.22
C ARG A 149 3.90 16.17 4.87
N ILE A 150 3.42 15.24 4.05
CA ILE A 150 3.93 14.98 2.72
C ILE A 150 3.31 15.97 1.73
N ASP A 151 2.06 16.40 1.98
CA ASP A 151 1.31 17.33 1.13
C ASP A 151 1.29 16.87 -0.35
N PRO A 152 0.89 15.62 -0.64
CA PRO A 152 0.91 15.10 -2.01
C PRO A 152 -0.20 15.75 -2.84
N ASP A 153 -0.06 15.73 -4.17
CA ASP A 153 -1.11 16.11 -5.11
C ASP A 153 -2.12 14.96 -5.33
N VAL A 154 -1.65 13.71 -5.22
CA VAL A 154 -2.47 12.51 -5.50
C VAL A 154 -2.30 11.42 -4.44
N LEU A 155 -3.42 10.90 -3.96
CA LEU A 155 -3.48 9.66 -3.18
C LEU A 155 -3.79 8.47 -4.11
N VAL A 156 -2.93 7.45 -4.09
CA VAL A 156 -3.06 6.25 -4.94
C VAL A 156 -3.34 5.03 -4.06
N PRO A 157 -4.60 4.75 -3.69
CA PRO A 157 -4.93 3.55 -2.95
C PRO A 157 -4.83 2.30 -3.84
N ALA A 158 -3.97 1.36 -3.42
CA ALA A 158 -3.74 0.09 -4.10
C ALA A 158 -4.71 -0.99 -3.62
N GLY A 159 -5.89 -1.02 -4.23
CA GLY A 159 -6.92 -2.02 -4.04
C GLY A 159 -8.12 -1.58 -3.19
N LYS A 160 -9.14 -2.45 -3.13
CA LYS A 160 -10.45 -2.13 -2.56
C LYS A 160 -10.38 -1.64 -1.10
N HIS A 161 -9.62 -2.32 -0.25
CA HIS A 161 -9.57 -1.99 1.18
C HIS A 161 -8.84 -0.68 1.42
N ALA A 162 -7.70 -0.47 0.75
CA ALA A 162 -6.98 0.80 0.77
C ALA A 162 -7.87 1.95 0.24
N ALA A 163 -8.61 1.71 -0.85
CA ALA A 163 -9.53 2.69 -1.41
C ALA A 163 -10.65 3.03 -0.42
N ALA A 164 -11.26 2.03 0.23
CA ALA A 164 -12.29 2.26 1.24
C ALA A 164 -11.75 3.06 2.44
N SER A 165 -10.56 2.73 2.94
CA SER A 165 -9.90 3.47 4.02
C SER A 165 -9.59 4.92 3.62
N THR A 166 -9.20 5.15 2.37
CA THR A 166 -8.87 6.49 1.83
C THR A 166 -10.14 7.31 1.60
N PHE A 167 -11.20 6.73 1.04
CA PHE A 167 -12.48 7.41 0.81
C PHE A 167 -13.11 7.93 2.10
N VAL A 168 -12.95 7.21 3.22
CA VAL A 168 -13.42 7.68 4.53
C VAL A 168 -12.70 8.96 4.98
N LEU A 169 -11.45 9.20 4.58
CA LEU A 169 -10.76 10.47 4.86
C LEU A 169 -11.39 11.64 4.13
N ALA A 170 -11.96 11.36 2.96
CA ALA A 170 -12.57 12.30 2.04
C ALA A 170 -14.09 12.48 2.27
N ASP A 171 -14.65 11.89 3.33
CA ASP A 171 -16.10 11.79 3.59
C ASP A 171 -16.90 11.17 2.41
N LEU A 172 -16.28 10.20 1.72
CA LEU A 172 -16.86 9.48 0.60
C LEU A 172 -17.20 8.03 0.97
N THR A 173 -18.15 7.45 0.23
CA THR A 173 -18.47 6.01 0.28
C THR A 173 -17.99 5.34 -0.99
N LEU A 174 -17.31 4.19 -0.85
CA LEU A 174 -16.85 3.40 -1.99
C LEU A 174 -17.95 2.46 -2.48
N ASP A 175 -18.68 2.88 -3.52
CA ASP A 175 -19.71 2.09 -4.19
C ASP A 175 -19.16 1.50 -5.49
N GLY A 176 -18.66 0.26 -5.43
CA GLY A 176 -18.11 -0.44 -6.61
C GLY A 176 -16.67 -0.04 -6.90
N PHE A 177 -15.71 -0.71 -6.25
CA PHE A 177 -14.28 -0.41 -6.40
C PHE A 177 -13.80 -0.41 -7.86
N LEU A 178 -14.24 -1.37 -8.67
CA LEU A 178 -13.76 -1.50 -10.05
C LEU A 178 -14.17 -0.31 -10.92
N ASP A 179 -15.29 0.34 -10.62
CA ASP A 179 -15.78 1.50 -11.36
C ASP A 179 -14.94 2.75 -11.06
N THR A 180 -14.15 2.74 -9.99
CA THR A 180 -13.26 3.85 -9.58
C THR A 180 -11.81 3.67 -10.04
N VAL A 181 -11.45 2.51 -10.59
CA VAL A 181 -10.07 2.24 -11.00
C VAL A 181 -9.71 3.10 -12.19
N LEU A 182 -8.62 3.88 -12.08
CA LEU A 182 -8.19 4.88 -13.06
C LEU A 182 -9.17 6.04 -13.32
N ASP A 183 -10.15 6.22 -12.43
CA ASP A 183 -11.07 7.37 -12.45
C ASP A 183 -10.80 8.26 -11.22
N PRO A 184 -10.08 9.40 -11.39
CA PRO A 184 -9.76 10.29 -10.29
C PRO A 184 -11.00 10.82 -9.58
N VAL A 185 -10.96 10.87 -8.25
CA VAL A 185 -12.05 11.36 -7.41
C VAL A 185 -11.55 12.50 -6.53
N ASP A 186 -12.22 13.65 -6.65
CA ASP A 186 -11.97 14.82 -5.80
C ASP A 186 -12.90 14.85 -4.59
N SER A 187 -12.48 15.52 -3.51
CA SER A 187 -13.32 15.81 -2.36
C SER A 187 -13.03 17.21 -1.80
N PRO A 188 -14.02 17.91 -1.24
CA PRO A 188 -13.77 19.16 -0.51
C PRO A 188 -13.10 18.95 0.86
N GLU A 189 -13.03 17.72 1.37
CA GLU A 189 -12.51 17.41 2.72
C GLU A 189 -10.99 17.17 2.74
N ILE A 190 -10.40 16.84 1.59
CA ILE A 190 -8.96 16.67 1.41
C ILE A 190 -8.54 17.32 0.10
N ASP A 191 -7.38 17.98 0.09
CA ASP A 191 -6.85 18.64 -1.12
C ASP A 191 -6.38 17.66 -2.22
N PRO A 192 -5.68 16.54 -1.94
CA PRO A 192 -5.24 15.64 -3.01
C PRO A 192 -6.39 14.88 -3.66
N ALA A 193 -6.28 14.69 -4.97
CA ALA A 193 -7.16 13.79 -5.72
C ALA A 193 -6.91 12.33 -5.32
N ILE A 194 -7.94 11.49 -5.37
CA ILE A 194 -7.82 10.05 -5.11
C ILE A 194 -7.83 9.31 -6.45
N LEU A 195 -6.79 8.55 -6.77
CA LEU A 195 -6.67 7.71 -7.97
C LEU A 195 -6.57 6.23 -7.58
N PRO A 196 -7.69 5.50 -7.48
CA PRO A 196 -7.66 4.08 -7.17
C PRO A 196 -6.99 3.23 -8.26
N ILE A 197 -6.14 2.30 -7.84
CA ILE A 197 -5.49 1.31 -8.71
C ILE A 197 -5.73 -0.12 -8.20
N LEU A 198 -5.57 -1.10 -9.09
CA LEU A 198 -5.70 -2.51 -8.74
C LEU A 198 -4.54 -2.96 -7.85
N HIS A 199 -4.85 -3.72 -6.80
CA HIS A 199 -3.85 -4.42 -6.02
C HIS A 199 -3.22 -5.57 -6.83
N PRO A 200 -1.91 -5.85 -6.70
CA PRO A 200 -1.23 -6.86 -7.53
C PRO A 200 -1.83 -8.26 -7.48
N SER A 201 -2.42 -8.65 -6.34
CA SER A 201 -2.98 -10.01 -6.16
C SER A 201 -4.13 -10.35 -7.12
N TYR A 202 -4.71 -9.37 -7.80
CA TYR A 202 -5.80 -9.59 -8.74
C TYR A 202 -5.69 -8.77 -10.03
N GLN A 203 -4.53 -8.15 -10.29
CA GLN A 203 -4.24 -7.42 -11.53
C GLN A 203 -4.39 -8.32 -12.77
N ASP A 204 -3.82 -9.52 -12.74
CA ASP A 204 -3.81 -10.44 -13.89
C ASP A 204 -5.22 -10.86 -14.36
N VAL A 205 -6.20 -10.78 -13.46
CA VAL A 205 -7.61 -11.08 -13.77
C VAL A 205 -8.37 -9.84 -14.23
N TRP A 206 -8.11 -8.69 -13.60
CA TRP A 206 -8.95 -7.50 -13.76
C TRP A 206 -8.44 -6.51 -14.81
N ILE A 207 -7.14 -6.43 -15.07
CA ILE A 207 -6.57 -5.54 -16.09
C ILE A 207 -7.25 -5.78 -17.46
N ALA A 208 -7.27 -7.04 -17.91
CA ALA A 208 -7.93 -7.42 -19.17
C ALA A 208 -9.45 -7.20 -19.15
N ARG A 209 -10.10 -7.34 -17.98
CA ARG A 209 -11.55 -7.10 -17.85
C ARG A 209 -11.92 -5.62 -17.88
N LEU A 210 -11.00 -4.76 -17.46
CA LEU A 210 -11.10 -3.31 -17.59
C LEU A 210 -10.72 -2.83 -19.00
N GLY A 211 -10.32 -3.75 -19.89
CA GLY A 211 -10.03 -3.45 -21.29
C GLY A 211 -8.60 -2.99 -21.55
N TYR A 212 -7.67 -3.27 -20.64
CA TYR A 212 -6.26 -2.94 -20.77
C TYR A 212 -5.41 -4.20 -20.96
N GLU A 213 -4.30 -4.07 -21.69
CA GLU A 213 -3.11 -4.91 -21.49
C GLU A 213 -2.24 -4.34 -20.36
N HIS A 214 -1.26 -5.11 -19.85
CA HIS A 214 -0.43 -4.66 -18.72
C HIS A 214 0.27 -3.31 -19.00
N ASP A 215 0.94 -3.19 -20.15
CA ASP A 215 1.69 -1.98 -20.50
C ASP A 215 0.76 -0.77 -20.72
N GLU A 216 -0.45 -1.02 -21.24
CA GLU A 216 -1.49 0.02 -21.38
C GLU A 216 -2.02 0.47 -20.02
N TYR A 217 -2.15 -0.46 -19.06
CA TYR A 217 -2.53 -0.14 -17.69
C TYR A 217 -1.47 0.72 -16.99
N VAL A 218 -0.18 0.38 -17.15
CA VAL A 218 0.93 1.18 -16.61
C VAL A 218 0.94 2.58 -17.23
N ALA A 219 0.81 2.67 -18.57
CA ALA A 219 0.74 3.95 -19.27
C ALA A 219 -0.45 4.80 -18.80
N ALA A 220 -1.62 4.18 -18.61
CA ALA A 220 -2.80 4.88 -18.11
C ALA A 220 -2.65 5.40 -16.68
N ILE A 221 -1.87 4.71 -15.83
CA ILE A 221 -1.49 5.24 -14.50
C ILE A 221 -0.62 6.48 -14.68
N GLY A 222 0.46 6.41 -15.49
CA GLY A 222 1.35 7.54 -15.75
C GLY A 222 0.58 8.76 -16.29
N ASP A 223 -0.20 8.58 -17.36
CA ASP A 223 -1.01 9.63 -17.97
C ASP A 223 -2.05 10.25 -17.00
N ALA A 224 -2.54 9.47 -16.02
CA ALA A 224 -3.44 9.98 -15.00
C ALA A 224 -2.69 10.80 -13.95
N LEU A 225 -1.52 10.32 -13.50
CA LEU A 225 -0.69 11.04 -12.55
C LEU A 225 -0.16 12.34 -13.14
N ASP A 226 0.38 12.35 -14.37
CA ASP A 226 0.92 13.55 -15.02
C ASP A 226 -0.13 14.68 -15.07
N ARG A 227 -1.38 14.32 -15.40
CA ARG A 227 -2.49 15.28 -15.43
C ARG A 227 -2.84 15.85 -14.06
N LEU A 228 -2.67 15.08 -12.99
CA LEU A 228 -3.05 15.46 -11.64
C LEU A 228 -1.93 16.21 -10.91
N THR A 229 -0.67 15.86 -11.17
CA THR A 229 0.53 16.53 -10.64
C THR A 229 0.92 17.78 -11.45
N GLY A 230 0.43 17.89 -12.69
CA GLY A 230 0.64 19.05 -13.56
C GLY A 230 1.93 18.99 -14.38
N GLU A 231 2.42 17.78 -14.65
CA GLU A 231 3.62 17.48 -15.47
C GLU A 231 3.34 17.37 -16.98
#